data_AF-A0A9C9L117-F1
#
_entry.id   AF-A0A9C9L117-F1
#
_cell.length_a   1.000
_cell.length_b   1.000
_cell.length_c   1.000
_cell.angle_alpha   90.00
_cell.angle_beta   90.00
_cell.angle_gamma   90.00
#
_symmetry.space_group_name_H-M   'P 1'
#
loop_
_entity.id
_entity.type
_entity.pdbx_description
1 polymer ?
#
loop_
_entity_poly.entity_id
_entity_poly.type
_entity_poly.pdbx_seq_one_letter_code
_entity_poly.pdbx_strand_id
1 'polypeptide(L)'
;MKQLLKEHTDRLLLAYFLVFFSFNPAHARQPELTDILGNSASIIRDHTSVETAMLKVVAVEASRKHALLTHDRIAGYPVIGNTSSPDKDKAIRLANLVLSKNSYIDIRQRCKNKKFYGVRFMKEDKIVELAVGTPCNQVIVVFKNKNGTRNWWGSTFGKEAMAQL
;
A
#
# COMPACT_ATOMS: atom_id res chain seq x y z
N MET A 1 -21.16 -36.95 54.15
CA MET A 1 -20.11 -35.96 53.86
C MET A 1 -19.20 -36.38 52.68
N LYS A 2 -19.74 -37.01 51.62
CA LYS A 2 -18.96 -37.43 50.43
C LYS A 2 -19.60 -37.06 49.08
N GLN A 3 -20.76 -36.42 49.08
CA GLN A 3 -21.49 -36.08 47.85
C GLN A 3 -21.31 -34.63 47.38
N LEU A 4 -20.88 -33.72 48.24
CA LEU A 4 -20.70 -32.30 47.89
C LEU A 4 -19.34 -31.98 47.23
N LEU A 5 -18.40 -32.92 47.21
CA LEU A 5 -17.07 -32.70 46.61
C LEU A 5 -16.95 -33.11 45.15
N LYS A 6 -17.97 -33.78 44.57
CA LYS A 6 -17.89 -34.32 43.22
C LYS A 6 -18.42 -33.37 42.14
N GLU A 7 -19.35 -32.47 42.47
CA GLU A 7 -19.93 -31.53 41.50
C GLU A 7 -19.02 -30.33 41.18
N HIS A 8 -18.07 -29.98 42.05
CA HIS A 8 -17.19 -28.84 41.81
C HIS A 8 -15.99 -29.16 40.91
N THR A 9 -15.63 -30.43 40.77
CA THR A 9 -14.47 -30.85 39.96
C THR A 9 -14.80 -30.88 38.46
N ASP A 10 -16.04 -31.21 38.09
CA ASP A 10 -16.46 -31.31 36.68
C ASP A 10 -16.67 -29.94 36.01
N ARG A 11 -16.95 -28.89 36.78
CA ARG A 11 -17.07 -27.52 36.24
C ARG A 11 -15.71 -26.84 36.02
N LEU A 12 -14.66 -27.25 36.74
CA LEU A 12 -13.33 -26.66 36.59
C LEU A 12 -12.61 -27.19 35.34
N LEU A 13 -12.89 -28.45 34.94
CA LEU A 13 -12.25 -29.08 33.78
C LEU A 13 -12.77 -28.54 32.44
N LEU A 14 -14.06 -28.14 32.37
CA LEU A 14 -14.60 -27.48 31.17
C LEU A 14 -14.04 -26.06 30.95
N ALA A 15 -13.69 -25.36 32.03
CA ALA A 15 -13.10 -24.03 31.94
C ALA A 15 -11.65 -24.07 31.43
N TYR A 16 -10.90 -25.16 31.68
CA TYR A 16 -9.55 -25.33 31.17
C TYR A 16 -9.50 -25.78 29.70
N PHE A 17 -10.51 -26.50 29.22
CA PHE A 17 -10.54 -26.98 27.82
C PHE A 17 -10.91 -25.90 26.78
N LEU A 18 -11.48 -24.76 27.20
CA LEU A 18 -11.87 -23.68 26.27
C LEU A 18 -10.83 -22.55 26.14
N VAL A 19 -9.72 -22.58 26.88
CA VAL A 19 -8.67 -21.55 26.80
C VAL A 19 -7.56 -21.91 25.80
N PHE A 20 -7.56 -23.13 25.27
CA PHE A 20 -6.71 -23.53 24.15
C PHE A 20 -7.41 -23.42 22.79
N PHE A 21 -8.30 -22.42 22.65
CA PHE A 21 -8.42 -21.79 21.33
C PHE A 21 -7.04 -21.22 21.03
N SER A 22 -6.30 -22.02 20.27
CA SER A 22 -5.09 -21.64 19.62
C SER A 22 -5.41 -20.37 18.84
N PHE A 23 -5.16 -19.22 19.46
CA PHE A 23 -4.76 -18.03 18.75
C PHE A 23 -3.48 -18.45 18.05
N ASN A 24 -3.62 -19.16 16.93
CA ASN A 24 -2.69 -19.00 15.84
C ASN A 24 -2.72 -17.50 15.60
N PRO A 25 -1.65 -16.74 15.91
CA PRO A 25 -1.51 -15.47 15.26
C PRO A 25 -1.40 -15.87 13.79
N ALA A 26 -2.52 -15.91 13.08
CA ALA A 26 -2.48 -15.85 11.64
C ALA A 26 -1.68 -14.60 11.38
N HIS A 27 -0.40 -14.77 11.03
CA HIS A 27 0.46 -13.68 10.61
C HIS A 27 -0.32 -13.05 9.46
N ALA A 28 -0.99 -11.93 9.75
CA ALA A 28 -1.87 -11.29 8.80
C ALA A 28 -1.03 -11.03 7.55
N ARG A 29 -1.34 -11.77 6.47
CA ARG A 29 -0.59 -11.72 5.23
C ARG A 29 -0.52 -10.25 4.81
N GLN A 30 0.69 -9.70 4.67
CA GLN A 30 0.85 -8.35 4.17
C GLN A 30 0.29 -8.31 2.75
N PRO A 31 -0.71 -7.46 2.46
CA PRO A 31 -1.31 -7.43 1.14
C PRO A 31 -0.24 -7.00 0.13
N GLU A 32 -0.21 -7.69 -1.01
CA GLU A 32 0.61 -7.27 -2.14
C GLU A 32 -0.03 -6.03 -2.79
N LEU A 33 0.78 -5.17 -3.41
CA LEU A 33 0.23 -3.98 -4.07
C LEU A 33 -0.77 -4.33 -5.19
N THR A 34 -0.55 -5.45 -5.86
CA THR A 34 -1.46 -6.01 -6.87
C THR A 34 -2.83 -6.35 -6.29
N ASP A 35 -2.91 -6.85 -5.06
CA ASP A 35 -4.17 -7.14 -4.36
C ASP A 35 -4.95 -5.85 -4.09
N ILE A 36 -4.26 -4.79 -3.67
CA ILE A 36 -4.86 -3.47 -3.42
C ILE A 36 -5.36 -2.84 -4.72
N LEU A 37 -4.59 -2.94 -5.80
CA LEU A 37 -4.94 -2.39 -7.10
C LEU A 37 -6.08 -3.16 -7.78
N GLY A 38 -6.16 -4.47 -7.55
CA GLY A 38 -7.08 -5.38 -8.24
C GLY A 38 -6.99 -5.20 -9.75
N ASN A 39 -8.13 -4.97 -10.41
CA ASN A 39 -8.19 -4.75 -11.86
C ASN A 39 -7.36 -3.55 -12.35
N SER A 40 -7.10 -2.57 -11.48
CA SER A 40 -6.31 -1.37 -11.82
C SER A 40 -4.83 -1.67 -12.01
N ALA A 41 -4.35 -2.85 -11.57
CA ALA A 41 -2.97 -3.27 -11.82
C ALA A 41 -2.64 -3.36 -13.33
N SER A 42 -3.66 -3.63 -14.17
CA SER A 42 -3.51 -3.63 -15.64
C SER A 42 -3.12 -2.26 -16.21
N ILE A 43 -3.44 -1.15 -15.53
CA ILE A 43 -3.03 0.20 -15.94
C ILE A 43 -1.52 0.35 -15.80
N ILE A 44 -0.93 -0.22 -14.74
CA ILE A 44 0.52 -0.20 -14.54
C ILE A 44 1.21 -1.15 -15.52
N ARG A 45 0.66 -2.36 -15.70
CA ARG A 45 1.27 -3.39 -16.56
C ARG A 45 1.27 -2.99 -18.04
N ASP A 46 0.17 -2.43 -18.50
CA ASP A 46 -0.09 -2.15 -19.92
C ASP A 46 -0.14 -0.63 -20.18
N HIS A 47 0.65 0.15 -19.44
CA HIS A 47 0.64 1.61 -19.53
C HIS A 47 1.02 2.10 -20.93
N THR A 48 0.41 3.20 -21.35
CA THR A 48 0.78 3.92 -22.58
C THR A 48 1.83 5.01 -22.31
N SER A 49 1.84 5.55 -21.09
CA SER A 49 2.81 6.56 -20.68
C SER A 49 3.03 6.52 -19.16
N VAL A 50 4.20 7.02 -18.76
CA VAL A 50 4.60 7.17 -17.36
C VAL A 50 5.15 8.57 -17.16
N GLU A 51 4.77 9.20 -16.05
CA GLU A 51 5.42 10.42 -15.55
C GLU A 51 6.03 10.15 -14.18
N THR A 52 7.17 10.76 -13.92
CA THR A 52 7.86 10.71 -12.63
C THR A 52 8.24 12.10 -12.16
N ALA A 53 8.25 12.32 -10.85
CA ALA A 53 8.62 13.61 -10.28
C ALA A 53 9.11 13.49 -8.83
N MET A 54 9.86 14.49 -8.37
CA MET A 54 10.02 14.71 -6.93
C MET A 54 8.79 15.43 -6.38
N LEU A 55 8.35 15.07 -5.18
CA LEU A 55 7.15 15.64 -4.55
C LEU A 55 7.46 16.29 -3.20
N LYS A 56 6.74 17.38 -2.91
CA LYS A 56 6.82 18.10 -1.64
C LYS A 56 6.13 17.29 -0.55
N VAL A 57 6.79 17.12 0.59
CA VAL A 57 6.19 16.51 1.78
C VAL A 57 5.10 17.42 2.32
N VAL A 58 3.87 16.90 2.37
CA VAL A 58 2.70 17.54 3.00
C VAL A 58 1.98 16.54 3.90
N ALA A 59 1.05 17.02 4.72
CA ALA A 59 0.18 16.15 5.53
C ALA A 59 -0.63 15.19 4.64
N VAL A 60 -0.86 13.97 5.13
CA VAL A 60 -1.58 12.92 4.40
C VAL A 60 -3.00 13.37 4.04
N GLU A 61 -3.67 14.06 4.96
CA GLU A 61 -5.02 14.60 4.77
C GLU A 61 -5.05 15.62 3.62
N ALA A 62 -4.02 16.46 3.52
CA ALA A 62 -3.89 17.43 2.44
C ALA A 62 -3.67 16.72 1.09
N SER A 63 -2.85 15.68 1.07
CA SER A 63 -2.64 14.88 -0.15
C SER A 63 -3.94 14.19 -0.59
N ARG A 64 -4.64 13.53 0.34
CA ARG A 64 -5.87 12.78 0.05
C ARG A 64 -6.96 13.66 -0.58
N LYS A 65 -7.09 14.92 -0.14
CA LYS A 65 -8.04 15.88 -0.73
C LYS A 65 -7.76 16.16 -2.21
N HIS A 66 -6.49 16.21 -2.60
CA HIS A 66 -6.06 16.63 -3.94
C HIS A 66 -5.69 15.48 -4.88
N ALA A 67 -5.84 14.23 -4.43
CA ALA A 67 -5.41 13.08 -5.21
C ALA A 67 -6.25 12.91 -6.49
N LEU A 68 -5.58 12.74 -7.64
CA LEU A 68 -6.17 12.65 -8.99
C LEU A 68 -7.02 13.86 -9.43
N LEU A 69 -6.82 15.06 -8.86
CA LEU A 69 -7.55 16.27 -9.26
C LEU A 69 -6.86 17.08 -10.35
N THR A 70 -5.54 17.12 -10.34
CA THR A 70 -4.73 18.05 -11.14
C THR A 70 -3.42 17.41 -11.59
N HIS A 71 -2.85 17.94 -12.67
CA HIS A 71 -1.59 17.44 -13.22
C HIS A 71 -0.33 17.94 -12.49
N ASP A 72 -0.43 19.02 -11.71
CA ASP A 72 0.65 19.59 -10.88
C ASP A 72 0.94 18.78 -9.59
N ARG A 73 0.25 17.65 -9.43
CA ARG A 73 0.32 16.75 -8.27
C ARG A 73 0.41 15.30 -8.71
N ILE A 74 1.04 14.47 -7.89
CA ILE A 74 0.98 13.00 -8.03
C ILE A 74 0.59 12.40 -6.67
N ALA A 75 -0.42 11.54 -6.67
CA ALA A 75 -1.08 10.99 -5.48
C ALA A 75 -1.62 12.06 -4.52
N GLY A 76 -1.78 13.28 -5.03
CA GLY A 76 -2.19 14.48 -4.29
C GLY A 76 -1.04 15.31 -3.69
N TYR A 77 0.21 14.84 -3.77
CA TYR A 77 1.38 15.58 -3.34
C TYR A 77 1.82 16.57 -4.44
N PRO A 78 2.17 17.82 -4.11
CA PRO A 78 2.67 18.80 -5.08
C PRO A 78 3.98 18.35 -5.73
N VAL A 79 4.08 18.49 -7.05
CA VAL A 79 5.32 18.29 -7.79
C VAL A 79 6.33 19.41 -7.45
N ILE A 80 7.60 19.03 -7.27
CA ILE A 80 8.73 19.95 -7.16
C ILE A 80 9.38 20.04 -8.55
N GLY A 81 9.29 21.21 -9.19
CA GLY A 81 9.82 21.42 -10.54
C GLY A 81 8.89 20.84 -11.60
N ASN A 82 9.46 20.13 -12.57
CA ASN A 82 8.72 19.52 -13.69
C ASN A 82 8.62 18.01 -13.54
N THR A 83 7.59 17.42 -14.13
CA THR A 83 7.55 15.97 -14.37
C THR A 83 8.56 15.59 -15.45
N SER A 84 8.99 14.33 -15.41
CA SER A 84 9.82 13.72 -16.43
C SER A 84 9.21 12.41 -16.91
N SER A 85 9.27 12.17 -18.20
CA SER A 85 8.82 10.91 -18.80
C SER A 85 10.03 9.99 -18.95
N PRO A 86 10.13 8.90 -18.18
CA PRO A 86 11.20 7.93 -18.38
C PRO A 86 11.12 7.33 -19.78
N ASP A 87 12.26 6.90 -20.32
CA ASP A 87 12.28 6.07 -21.51
C ASP A 87 11.52 4.76 -21.30
N LYS A 88 11.20 4.07 -22.41
CA LYS A 88 10.37 2.87 -22.39
C LYS A 88 10.93 1.78 -21.47
N ASP A 89 12.24 1.56 -21.47
CA ASP A 89 12.87 0.50 -20.68
C ASP A 89 12.82 0.81 -19.18
N LYS A 90 13.07 2.06 -18.80
CA LYS A 90 12.90 2.52 -17.41
C LYS A 90 11.44 2.46 -16.97
N ALA A 91 10.50 2.82 -17.85
CA ALA A 91 9.07 2.75 -17.56
C ALA A 91 8.62 1.30 -17.31
N ILE A 92 9.04 0.36 -18.16
CA ILE A 92 8.77 -1.08 -18.01
C ILE A 92 9.41 -1.61 -16.71
N ARG A 93 10.68 -1.24 -16.45
CA ARG A 93 11.36 -1.64 -15.22
C ARG A 93 10.61 -1.15 -13.99
N LEU A 94 10.20 0.12 -13.97
CA LEU A 94 9.43 0.70 -12.87
C LEU A 94 8.08 0.00 -12.67
N ALA A 95 7.37 -0.29 -13.76
CA ALA A 95 6.12 -1.06 -13.69
C ALA A 95 6.34 -2.46 -13.08
N ASN A 96 7.38 -3.18 -13.53
CA ASN A 96 7.71 -4.50 -13.02
C ASN A 96 8.10 -4.48 -11.54
N LEU A 97 8.81 -3.45 -11.10
CA LEU A 97 9.17 -3.25 -9.70
C LEU A 97 7.93 -3.03 -8.83
N VAL A 98 7.06 -2.12 -9.27
CA VAL A 98 5.81 -1.82 -8.57
C VAL A 98 4.90 -3.05 -8.49
N LEU A 99 4.84 -3.86 -9.55
CA LEU A 99 4.00 -5.07 -9.62
C LEU A 99 4.69 -6.35 -9.10
N SER A 100 5.94 -6.26 -8.63
CA SER A 100 6.68 -7.40 -8.11
C SER A 100 5.99 -8.00 -6.89
N LYS A 101 6.04 -9.33 -6.76
CA LYS A 101 5.52 -10.03 -5.57
C LYS A 101 6.22 -9.59 -4.29
N ASN A 102 7.44 -9.07 -4.38
CA ASN A 102 8.20 -8.59 -3.23
C ASN A 102 7.77 -7.19 -2.77
N SER A 103 6.87 -6.53 -3.49
CA SER A 103 6.28 -5.24 -3.13
C SER A 103 5.17 -5.43 -2.09
N TYR A 104 5.58 -5.97 -0.94
CA TYR A 104 4.76 -6.09 0.25
C TYR A 104 4.69 -4.76 0.97
N ILE A 105 3.59 -4.59 1.69
CA ILE A 105 3.33 -3.32 2.31
C ILE A 105 3.08 -3.44 3.82
N ASP A 106 4.01 -2.91 4.61
CA ASP A 106 4.01 -2.91 6.07
C ASP A 106 3.40 -1.62 6.65
N ILE A 107 2.37 -1.79 7.46
CA ILE A 107 1.62 -0.69 8.07
C ILE A 107 2.33 -0.17 9.35
N ARG A 108 3.35 -0.88 9.85
CA ARG A 108 3.95 -0.66 11.18
C ARG A 108 5.30 0.06 11.14
N GLN A 109 5.32 1.30 10.65
CA GLN A 109 6.52 2.13 10.81
C GLN A 109 6.20 3.60 11.06
N ARG A 110 6.56 4.09 12.25
CA ARG A 110 6.57 5.53 12.55
C ARG A 110 7.91 6.10 12.14
N CYS A 111 7.96 6.77 11.01
CA CYS A 111 9.11 7.57 10.62
C CYS A 111 8.68 8.73 9.71
N LYS A 112 9.56 9.74 9.60
CA LYS A 112 9.31 10.95 8.83
C LYS A 112 10.05 10.89 7.50
N ASN A 113 9.32 11.04 6.40
CA ASN A 113 9.93 11.20 5.09
C ASN A 113 10.58 12.57 4.92
N LYS A 114 11.73 12.57 4.25
CA LYS A 114 12.44 13.78 3.83
C LYS A 114 11.95 14.27 2.47
N LYS A 115 11.58 13.34 1.58
CA LYS A 115 11.07 13.61 0.23
C LYS A 115 10.19 12.46 -0.25
N PHE A 116 9.38 12.72 -1.27
CA PHE A 116 8.63 11.70 -1.99
C PHE A 116 9.05 11.66 -3.46
N TYR A 117 9.00 10.47 -4.05
CA TYR A 117 9.10 10.23 -5.48
C TYR A 117 7.74 9.82 -6.00
N GLY A 118 7.23 10.57 -6.96
CA GLY A 118 5.95 10.33 -7.61
C GLY A 118 6.12 9.55 -8.90
N VAL A 119 5.17 8.66 -9.15
CA VAL A 119 5.00 7.94 -10.41
C VAL A 119 3.54 7.99 -10.82
N ARG A 120 3.24 8.37 -12.05
CA ARG A 120 1.89 8.33 -12.63
C ARG A 120 1.93 7.40 -13.84
N PHE A 121 1.23 6.28 -13.75
CA PHE A 121 0.97 5.39 -14.87
C PHE A 121 -0.35 5.77 -15.53
N MET A 122 -0.35 5.89 -16.85
CA MET A 122 -1.53 6.22 -17.65
C MET A 122 -1.78 5.15 -18.70
N LYS A 123 -3.04 4.78 -18.87
CA LYS A 123 -3.52 3.92 -19.96
C LYS A 123 -4.88 4.44 -20.40
N GLU A 124 -4.96 4.96 -21.62
CA GLU A 124 -6.18 5.63 -22.13
C GLU A 124 -6.58 6.79 -21.18
N ASP A 125 -7.81 6.78 -20.67
CA ASP A 125 -8.35 7.74 -19.70
C ASP A 125 -8.11 7.34 -18.23
N LYS A 126 -7.39 6.24 -17.99
CA LYS A 126 -7.18 5.66 -16.66
C LYS A 126 -5.81 5.99 -16.13
N ILE A 127 -5.78 6.28 -14.83
CA ILE A 127 -4.58 6.74 -14.13
C ILE A 127 -4.41 5.96 -12.83
N VAL A 128 -3.17 5.53 -12.57
CA VAL A 128 -2.71 5.08 -11.26
C VAL A 128 -1.53 5.94 -10.84
N GLU A 129 -1.61 6.55 -9.66
CA GLU A 129 -0.55 7.36 -9.09
C GLU A 129 0.03 6.70 -7.85
N LEU A 130 1.35 6.75 -7.73
CA LEU A 130 2.11 6.31 -6.58
C LEU A 130 2.97 7.45 -6.06
N ALA A 131 3.09 7.55 -4.74
CA ALA A 131 4.09 8.37 -4.08
C ALA A 131 4.88 7.50 -3.09
N VAL A 132 6.19 7.42 -3.28
CA VAL A 132 7.11 6.65 -2.43
C VAL A 132 8.00 7.60 -1.64
N GLY A 133 7.80 7.63 -0.34
CA GLY A 133 8.55 8.45 0.59
C GLY A 133 9.89 7.85 0.94
N THR A 134 10.94 8.66 1.01
CA THR A 134 12.27 8.23 1.51
C THR A 134 12.67 9.05 2.75
N PRO A 135 13.39 8.44 3.72
CA PRO A 135 13.90 7.07 3.74
C PRO A 135 12.91 6.04 4.28
N CYS A 136 11.66 6.43 4.55
CA CYS A 136 10.72 5.55 5.22
C CYS A 136 10.12 4.47 4.34
N ASN A 137 10.24 4.60 3.02
CA ASN A 137 9.60 3.73 2.05
C ASN A 137 8.08 3.76 2.11
N GLN A 138 7.49 4.84 2.66
CA GLN A 138 6.03 4.96 2.73
C GLN A 138 5.47 5.07 1.33
N VAL A 139 4.62 4.13 0.95
CA VAL A 139 3.95 4.11 -0.34
C VAL A 139 2.52 4.57 -0.17
N ILE A 140 2.12 5.48 -1.05
CA ILE A 140 0.74 5.91 -1.20
C ILE A 140 0.34 5.63 -2.63
N VAL A 141 -0.80 4.96 -2.81
CA VAL A 141 -1.33 4.57 -4.11
C VAL A 141 -2.73 5.13 -4.25
N VAL A 142 -2.99 5.73 -5.41
CA VAL A 142 -4.27 6.35 -5.74
C VAL A 142 -4.70 5.92 -7.13
N PHE A 143 -5.94 5.48 -7.25
CA PHE A 143 -6.53 5.04 -8.51
C PHE A 143 -8.04 5.20 -8.45
N LYS A 144 -8.70 5.19 -9.62
CA LYS A 144 -10.15 5.06 -9.71
C LYS A 144 -10.50 3.60 -10.00
N ASN A 145 -11.47 3.05 -9.27
CA ASN A 145 -12.03 1.75 -9.61
C ASN A 145 -13.02 1.89 -10.79
N LYS A 146 -13.62 0.77 -11.23
CA LYS A 146 -14.54 0.73 -12.38
C LYS A 146 -15.75 1.66 -12.27
N ASN A 147 -16.21 1.98 -11.06
CA ASN A 147 -17.35 2.89 -10.86
C ASN A 147 -16.93 4.37 -10.71
N GLY A 148 -15.67 4.70 -11.00
CA GLY A 148 -15.14 6.06 -10.92
C GLY A 148 -14.80 6.51 -9.50
N THR A 149 -15.04 5.68 -8.47
CA THR A 149 -14.69 6.01 -7.08
C THR A 149 -13.18 6.03 -6.91
N ARG A 150 -12.70 7.16 -6.38
CA ARG A 150 -11.29 7.34 -6.01
C ARG A 150 -10.96 6.48 -4.79
N ASN A 151 -10.04 5.55 -4.99
CA ASN A 151 -9.41 4.78 -3.94
C ASN A 151 -8.08 5.42 -3.58
N TRP A 152 -7.83 5.52 -2.29
CA TRP A 152 -6.60 6.07 -1.74
C TRP A 152 -6.14 5.12 -0.65
N TRP A 153 -4.91 4.63 -0.78
CA TRP A 153 -4.38 3.62 0.11
C TRP A 153 -2.92 3.97 0.44
N GLY A 154 -2.51 3.77 1.70
CA GLY A 154 -1.16 4.11 2.15
C GLY A 154 -0.61 3.12 3.17
N SER A 155 0.70 2.85 3.09
CA SER A 155 1.47 1.97 4.00
C SER A 155 2.97 2.11 3.68
N THR A 156 3.82 1.09 3.87
CA THR A 156 5.27 1.13 3.66
C THR A 156 5.79 -0.03 2.81
N PHE A 157 6.57 0.20 1.75
CA PHE A 157 7.23 -0.89 1.04
C PHE A 157 8.25 -1.62 1.91
N GLY A 158 8.25 -2.95 1.83
CA GLY A 158 9.30 -3.79 2.43
C GLY A 158 10.70 -3.40 1.95
N LYS A 159 11.71 -3.62 2.80
CA LYS A 159 13.11 -3.26 2.49
C LYS A 159 13.61 -3.89 1.18
N GLU A 160 13.15 -5.11 0.87
CA GLU A 160 13.52 -5.85 -0.34
C GLU A 160 12.93 -5.26 -1.62
N ALA A 161 11.71 -4.72 -1.56
CA ALA A 161 11.11 -3.99 -2.69
C ALA A 161 11.89 -2.71 -2.99
N MET A 162 12.33 -2.03 -1.94
CA MET A 162 13.02 -0.75 -2.03
C MET A 162 14.46 -0.85 -2.51
N ALA A 163 15.12 -2.00 -2.34
CA ALA A 163 16.44 -2.24 -2.91
C ALA A 163 16.42 -2.31 -4.46
N GLN A 164 15.23 -2.43 -5.05
CA GLN A 164 15.06 -2.61 -6.49
C GLN A 164 14.53 -1.37 -7.20
N LEU A 165 13.96 -0.40 -6.45
CA LEU A 165 13.51 0.92 -6.91
C LEU A 165 14.67 1.92 -7.02
#